data_AF-A0A946CT57-F1
#
_entry.id   AF-A0A946CT57-F1
#
_cell.length_a   1.000
_cell.length_b   1.000
_cell.length_c   1.000
_cell.angle_alpha   90.00
_cell.angle_beta   90.00
_cell.angle_gamma   90.00
#
_symmetry.space_group_name_H-M   'P 1'
#
loop_
_entity.id
_entity.type
_entity.pdbx_description
1 polymer ?
#
loop_
_entity_poly.entity_id
_entity_poly.type
_entity_poly.pdbx_seq_one_letter_code
_entity_poly.pdbx_strand_id
1 'polypeptide(L)'
;INTMKQEPTMEQLLPVKGESLGVPTGAWDYIYEPDAKEVLDQVLNRYIEAVVYQSVAENMSSEQSARMVAMKSASDNAATLIDELTLVYNKSRQAAITQELSEIVSGASAV
;
A
#
# COMPACT_ATOMS: atom_id res chain seq x y z
N ILE A 1 -12.08 4.12 3.27
CA ILE A 1 -10.92 3.42 2.70
C ILE A 1 -10.34 2.52 3.81
N ASN A 2 -10.12 1.23 3.58
CA ASN A 2 -9.64 0.25 4.59
C ASN A 2 -8.22 -0.20 4.21
N THR A 3 -7.45 -0.78 5.14
CA THR A 3 -6.06 -1.23 4.94
C THR A 3 -5.86 -2.19 3.77
N MET A 4 -6.93 -2.88 3.36
CA MET A 4 -6.95 -3.85 2.26
C MET A 4 -7.51 -3.30 0.94
N LYS A 5 -8.16 -2.12 0.94
CA LYS A 5 -8.82 -1.56 -0.25
C LYS A 5 -8.53 -0.06 -0.35
N GLN A 6 -7.61 0.29 -1.26
CA GLN A 6 -7.30 1.65 -1.67
C GLN A 6 -8.06 1.97 -2.97
N GLU A 7 -8.84 3.05 -2.97
CA GLU A 7 -9.53 3.53 -4.17
C GLU A 7 -8.99 4.93 -4.52
N PRO A 8 -8.53 5.16 -5.76
CA PRO A 8 -8.09 6.48 -6.17
C PRO A 8 -9.30 7.40 -6.35
N THR A 9 -9.33 8.50 -5.61
CA THR A 9 -10.34 9.56 -5.73
C THR A 9 -9.72 10.79 -6.39
N MET A 10 -10.48 11.45 -7.25
CA MET A 10 -10.08 12.70 -7.90
C MET A 10 -11.05 13.79 -7.46
N GLU A 11 -10.55 14.75 -6.68
CA GLU A 11 -11.32 15.90 -6.23
C GLU A 11 -10.87 17.17 -6.95
N GLN A 12 -11.83 17.94 -7.46
CA GLN A 12 -11.56 19.22 -8.09
C GLN A 12 -11.49 20.30 -7.01
N LEU A 13 -10.28 20.79 -6.73
CA LEU A 13 -10.07 21.84 -5.72
C LEU A 13 -10.45 23.23 -6.24
N LEU A 14 -10.05 23.55 -7.47
CA LEU A 14 -10.33 24.81 -8.15
C LEU A 14 -10.59 24.56 -9.64
N PRO A 15 -11.42 25.38 -10.30
CA PRO A 15 -12.34 26.37 -9.75
C PRO A 15 -13.49 25.70 -8.97
N VAL A 16 -13.98 26.36 -7.92
CA VAL A 16 -15.12 25.87 -7.13
C VAL A 16 -16.37 25.93 -8.02
N LYS A 17 -16.93 24.76 -8.36
CA LYS A 17 -18.17 24.70 -9.14
C LYS A 17 -19.32 25.13 -8.23
N GLY A 18 -20.02 26.20 -8.59
CA GLY A 18 -21.11 26.77 -7.77
C GLY A 18 -22.29 25.82 -7.50
N GLU A 19 -22.38 24.70 -8.21
CA GLU A 19 -23.40 23.66 -8.01
C GLU A 19 -23.23 22.87 -6.69
N SER A 20 -22.02 22.84 -6.10
CA SER A 20 -21.77 22.14 -4.82
C SER A 20 -22.03 23.02 -3.59
N LEU A 21 -22.09 24.34 -3.77
CA LEU A 21 -22.52 25.28 -2.76
C LEU A 21 -24.02 25.50 -2.95
N GLY A 22 -24.85 24.61 -2.41
CA GLY A 22 -26.29 24.85 -2.34
C GLY A 22 -26.52 26.25 -1.78
N VAL A 23 -26.96 27.18 -2.63
CA VAL A 23 -27.10 28.59 -2.25
C VAL A 23 -28.13 28.62 -1.11
N PRO A 24 -27.76 28.98 0.13
CA PRO A 24 -28.73 29.08 1.19
C PRO A 24 -29.72 30.17 0.78
N THR A 25 -31.01 29.85 0.75
CA THR A 25 -32.10 30.82 0.55
C THR A 25 -32.23 31.73 1.78
N GLY A 26 -31.20 32.53 2.01
CA GLY A 26 -31.02 33.40 3.16
C GLY A 26 -29.58 33.88 3.22
N ALA A 27 -29.27 34.96 2.50
CA ALA A 27 -28.01 35.66 2.67
C ALA A 27 -28.02 36.33 4.05
N TRP A 28 -27.35 35.72 5.02
CA TRP A 28 -27.01 36.44 6.25
C TRP A 28 -25.82 37.34 5.95
N ASP A 29 -26.04 38.64 6.06
CA ASP A 29 -25.03 39.66 5.86
C ASP A 29 -24.11 39.67 7.09
N TYR A 30 -23.04 38.87 7.04
CA TYR A 30 -22.04 38.85 8.10
C TYR A 30 -21.21 40.13 8.02
N ILE A 31 -21.09 40.82 9.16
CA ILE A 31 -20.12 41.92 9.29
C ILE A 31 -18.75 41.25 9.47
N TYR A 32 -17.93 41.33 8.43
CA TYR A 32 -16.53 40.89 8.49
C TYR A 32 -15.68 42.03 9.06
N GLU A 33 -14.75 41.68 9.95
CA GLU A 33 -13.63 42.54 10.34
C GLU A 33 -12.35 41.73 10.06
N PRO A 34 -11.45 42.11 9.12
CA PRO A 34 -11.42 43.26 8.21
C PRO A 34 -12.35 43.05 6.98
N ASP A 35 -11.98 43.42 5.75
CA ASP A 35 -12.88 43.27 4.58
C ASP A 35 -13.15 41.79 4.23
N ALA A 36 -14.35 41.48 3.74
CA ALA A 36 -14.77 40.12 3.37
C ALA A 36 -13.80 39.49 2.35
N LYS A 37 -13.26 40.31 1.44
CA LYS A 37 -12.27 39.89 0.45
C LYS A 37 -10.95 39.47 1.11
N GLU A 38 -10.46 40.24 2.08
CA GLU A 38 -9.22 39.93 2.79
C GLU A 38 -9.33 38.65 3.61
N VAL A 39 -10.47 38.43 4.27
CA VAL A 39 -10.76 37.20 5.00
C VAL A 39 -10.81 36.02 4.04
N LEU A 40 -11.50 36.16 2.89
CA LEU A 40 -11.62 35.09 1.90
C LEU A 40 -10.26 34.72 1.29
N ASP A 41 -9.43 35.70 0.94
CA ASP A 41 -8.09 35.46 0.36
C ASP A 41 -7.18 34.69 1.35
N GLN A 42 -7.26 34.99 2.64
CA GLN A 42 -6.51 34.26 3.67
C GLN A 42 -7.05 32.85 3.90
N VAL A 43 -8.37 32.69 3.99
CA VAL A 43 -9.01 31.38 4.22
C VAL A 43 -8.81 30.46 3.02
N LEU A 44 -8.89 30.98 1.80
CA LEU A 44 -8.75 30.20 0.58
C LEU A 44 -7.34 29.60 0.45
N ASN A 45 -6.29 30.34 0.81
CA ASN A 45 -4.93 29.81 0.87
C ASN A 45 -4.82 28.65 1.89
N ARG A 46 -5.28 28.88 3.12
CA ARG A 46 -5.25 27.85 4.18
C ARG A 46 -6.08 26.62 3.82
N TYR A 47 -7.20 26.81 3.13
CA TYR A 47 -8.05 25.72 2.65
C TYR A 47 -7.29 24.83 1.67
N ILE A 48 -6.63 25.42 0.67
CA ILE A 48 -5.84 24.67 -0.32
C ILE A 48 -4.68 23.94 0.37
N GLU A 49 -3.95 24.61 1.26
CA GLU A 49 -2.87 24.00 2.04
C GLU A 49 -3.36 22.79 2.85
N ALA A 50 -4.49 22.92 3.53
CA ALA A 50 -5.06 21.85 4.33
C ALA A 50 -5.48 20.64 3.48
N VAL A 51 -6.15 20.87 2.33
CA VAL A 51 -6.59 19.79 1.45
C VAL A 51 -5.41 19.06 0.81
N VAL A 52 -4.38 19.80 0.37
CA VAL A 52 -3.14 19.18 -0.15
C VAL A 52 -2.44 18.38 0.94
N TYR A 53 -2.32 18.94 2.15
CA TYR A 53 -1.71 18.24 3.29
C TYR A 53 -2.43 16.93 3.62
N GLN A 54 -3.76 16.98 3.70
CA GLN A 54 -4.58 15.79 3.92
C GLN A 54 -4.38 14.75 2.82
N SER A 55 -4.41 15.16 1.55
CA SER A 55 -4.23 14.28 0.40
C SER A 55 -2.89 13.55 0.43
N VAL A 56 -1.80 14.25 0.78
CA VAL A 56 -0.46 13.67 0.91
C VAL A 56 -0.39 12.71 2.10
N ALA A 57 -0.98 13.08 3.24
CA ALA A 57 -1.00 12.21 4.43
C ALA A 57 -1.78 10.91 4.16
N GLU A 58 -2.92 10.99 3.49
CA GLU A 58 -3.72 9.83 3.09
C GLU A 58 -3.00 8.95 2.05
N ASN A 59 -2.29 9.57 1.10
CA ASN A 59 -1.48 8.84 0.12
C ASN A 59 -0.38 8.04 0.83
N MET A 60 0.34 8.64 1.77
CA MET A 60 1.40 7.97 2.51
C MET A 60 0.86 6.82 3.37
N SER A 61 -0.29 6.99 4.01
CA SER A 61 -0.96 5.90 4.75
C SER A 61 -1.38 4.75 3.83
N SER A 62 -1.92 5.09 2.65
CA SER A 62 -2.33 4.11 1.63
C SER A 62 -1.13 3.34 1.09
N GLU A 63 -0.01 4.03 0.85
CA GLU A 63 1.24 3.43 0.42
C GLU A 63 1.77 2.44 1.46
N GLN A 64 1.84 2.83 2.74
CA GLN A 64 2.33 1.92 3.79
C GLN A 64 1.42 0.70 3.94
N SER A 65 0.10 0.86 3.82
CA SER A 65 -0.85 -0.24 3.86
C SER A 65 -0.65 -1.20 2.67
N ALA A 66 -0.53 -0.67 1.45
CA ALA A 66 -0.28 -1.45 0.25
C ALA A 66 1.08 -2.18 0.32
N ARG A 67 2.12 -1.50 0.81
CA ARG A 67 3.46 -2.06 1.00
C ARG A 67 3.43 -3.22 1.99
N MET A 68 2.73 -3.07 3.11
CA MET A 68 2.60 -4.13 4.12
C MET A 68 1.92 -5.38 3.54
N VAL A 69 0.84 -5.21 2.77
CA VAL A 69 0.15 -6.33 2.11
C VAL A 69 1.05 -7.01 1.08
N ALA A 70 1.74 -6.24 0.24
CA ALA A 70 2.66 -6.78 -0.77
C ALA A 70 3.82 -7.56 -0.13
N MET A 71 4.41 -7.05 0.95
CA MET A 71 5.51 -7.71 1.67
C MET A 71 5.05 -8.96 2.41
N LYS A 72 3.82 -8.96 2.92
CA LYS A 72 3.21 -10.16 3.51
C LYS A 72 3.07 -11.26 2.45
N SER A 73 2.49 -10.94 1.30
CA SER A 73 2.38 -11.90 0.18
C SER A 73 3.76 -12.37 -0.32
N ALA A 74 4.76 -11.49 -0.36
CA ALA A 74 6.13 -11.88 -0.72
C ALA A 74 6.73 -12.88 0.29
N SER A 75 6.53 -12.64 1.59
CA SER A 75 6.99 -13.54 2.66
C SER A 75 6.29 -14.90 2.60
N ASP A 76 4.97 -14.91 2.38
CA ASP A 76 4.17 -16.13 2.28
C ASP A 76 4.61 -16.99 1.08
N ASN A 77 4.87 -16.34 -0.07
CA ASN A 77 5.39 -17.01 -1.26
C ASN A 77 6.81 -17.55 -1.06
N ALA A 78 7.68 -16.80 -0.37
CA ALA A 78 9.02 -17.24 -0.05
C ALA A 78 9.02 -18.45 0.89
N ALA A 79 8.14 -18.46 1.90
CA ALA A 79 7.97 -19.60 2.80
C ALA A 79 7.55 -20.87 2.03
N THR A 80 6.59 -20.73 1.11
CA THR A 80 6.13 -21.83 0.26
C THR A 80 7.29 -22.42 -0.57
N LEU A 81 8.11 -21.56 -1.18
CA LEU A 81 9.29 -21.98 -1.95
C LEU A 81 10.35 -22.68 -1.07
N ILE A 82 10.56 -22.19 0.15
CA ILE A 82 11.50 -22.82 1.09
C ILE A 82 11.05 -24.23 1.44
N ASP A 83 9.75 -24.43 1.70
CA ASP A 83 9.19 -25.74 2.03
C ASP A 83 9.35 -26.73 0.86
N GLU A 84 9.05 -26.29 -0.37
CA GLU A 84 9.24 -27.09 -1.57
C GLU A 84 10.71 -27.48 -1.79
N LEU A 85 11.63 -26.51 -1.70
CA LEU A 85 13.06 -26.76 -1.86
C LEU A 85 13.62 -27.64 -0.75
N THR A 86 13.09 -27.56 0.46
CA THR A 86 13.47 -28.44 1.58
C THR A 86 13.06 -29.89 1.30
N LEU A 87 11.89 -30.10 0.72
CA LEU A 87 11.45 -31.44 0.31
C LEU A 87 12.36 -32.01 -0.79
N VAL A 88 12.69 -31.21 -1.80
CA VAL A 88 13.65 -31.58 -2.85
C VAL A 88 15.02 -31.88 -2.27
N TYR A 89 15.53 -31.05 -1.36
CA TYR A 89 16.82 -31.25 -0.70
C TYR A 89 16.87 -32.60 0.03
N ASN A 90 15.85 -32.92 0.82
CA ASN A 90 15.79 -34.19 1.55
C ASN A 90 15.74 -35.39 0.61
N LYS A 91 14.98 -35.29 -0.50
CA LYS A 91 14.91 -36.34 -1.51
C LYS A 91 16.26 -36.56 -2.21
N SER A 92 16.92 -35.48 -2.63
CA SER A 92 18.25 -35.54 -3.25
C SER A 92 19.30 -36.07 -2.29
N ARG A 93 19.24 -35.68 -1.00
CA ARG A 93 20.14 -36.21 0.03
C ARG A 93 19.98 -37.72 0.21
N GLN A 94 18.74 -38.21 0.25
CA GLN A 94 18.49 -39.65 0.35
C GLN A 94 18.99 -40.40 -0.88
N ALA A 95 18.75 -39.87 -2.09
CA ALA A 95 19.25 -40.45 -3.32
C ALA A 95 20.78 -40.54 -3.35
N ALA A 96 21.48 -39.48 -2.90
CA ALA A 96 22.94 -39.47 -2.79
C ALA A 96 23.46 -40.54 -1.82
N ILE A 97 22.86 -40.68 -0.63
CA ILE A 97 23.23 -41.73 0.34
C ILE A 97 23.02 -43.12 -0.26
N THR A 98 21.90 -43.36 -0.94
CA THR A 98 21.63 -44.65 -1.59
C THR A 98 22.64 -44.95 -2.71
N GLN A 99 23.04 -43.92 -3.46
CA GLN A 99 24.03 -44.07 -4.51
C GLN A 99 25.42 -44.39 -3.94
N GLU A 100 25.89 -43.65 -2.93
CA GLU A 100 27.14 -43.94 -2.24
C GLU A 100 27.16 -45.37 -1.66
N LEU A 101 26.06 -45.80 -1.02
CA LEU A 101 25.94 -47.16 -0.50
C LEU A 101 25.99 -48.22 -1.62
N SER A 102 25.33 -47.96 -2.75
CA SER A 102 25.35 -48.88 -3.91
C SER A 102 26.75 -49.01 -4.51
N GLU A 103 27.49 -47.90 -4.58
CA GLU A 103 28.88 -47.88 -5.03
C GLU A 103 29.80 -48.66 -4.08
N ILE A 104 29.64 -48.50 -2.76
CA ILE A 104 30.41 -49.26 -1.75
C ILE A 104 30.15 -50.77 -1.87
N VAL A 105 28.88 -51.19 -1.98
CA VAL A 105 28.53 -52.62 -2.08
C VAL A 105 29.02 -53.23 -3.40
N SER A 106 28.89 -52.50 -4.51
CA SER A 106 29.40 -52.94 -5.80
C SER A 106 30.93 -53.07 -5.80
N GLY A 107 31.63 -52.13 -5.18
CA GLY A 107 33.09 -52.17 -5.03
C GLY A 107 33.56 -53.33 -4.14
N ALA A 108 32.85 -53.59 -3.04
CA ALA A 108 33.15 -54.71 -2.13
C ALA A 108 32.88 -56.08 -2.76
N SER A 109 31.92 -56.19 -3.69
CA SER A 109 31.58 -57.44 -4.39
C SER A 109 32.47 -57.71 -5.62
N ALA A 110 33.24 -56.72 -6.06
CA ALA A 110 34.15 -56.81 -7.21
C ALA A 110 35.59 -57.22 -6.82
N VAL A 111 35.83 -57.52 -5.53
CA VAL A 111 37.06 -58.10 -4.97
C VAL A 111 36.80 -59.55 -4.59
#